data_AF-A0AAV2LGY4-F1
#
_entry.id   AF-A0AAV2LGY4-F1
#
_cell.length_a   1.000
_cell.length_b   1.000
_cell.length_c   1.000
_cell.angle_alpha   90.00
_cell.angle_beta   90.00
_cell.angle_gamma   90.00
#
_symmetry.space_group_name_H-M   'P 1'
#
loop_
_entity.id
_entity.type
_entity.pdbx_description
1 polymer ?
#
loop_
_entity_poly.entity_id
_entity_poly.type
_entity_poly.pdbx_seq_one_letter_code
_entity_poly.pdbx_strand_id
1 'polypeptide(L)' 'MILCRFADQTAVQLPPDRRLIGKQCMGLVDLDRSWAAEAHGYSVRVMTMQPESCTPKNNMLVGRPGQAAEQRV' A
#
# COMPACT_ATOMS: atom_id res chain seq x y z
N MET A 1 11.97 18.00 -12.49
CA MET A 1 10.56 17.59 -12.34
C MET A 1 10.47 16.13 -12.76
N ILE A 2 10.06 15.23 -11.86
CA ILE A 2 9.96 13.79 -12.14
C ILE A 2 8.48 13.50 -12.43
N LEU A 3 8.18 13.06 -13.67
CA LEU A 3 6.80 12.88 -14.14
C LEU A 3 6.18 11.53 -13.71
N CYS A 4 7.00 10.48 -13.56
CA CYS A 4 6.58 9.18 -13.02
C CYS A 4 7.81 8.35 -12.61
N ARG A 5 7.70 7.55 -11.53
CA ARG A 5 8.68 6.53 -11.12
C ARG A 5 7.95 5.24 -10.81
N PHE A 6 8.56 4.11 -11.18
CA PHE A 6 8.01 2.80 -10.88
C PHE A 6 8.15 2.47 -9.40
N ALA A 7 7.13 1.85 -8.80
CA ALA A 7 7.11 1.45 -7.40
C ALA A 7 8.13 0.35 -7.04
N ASP A 8 8.82 -0.24 -8.03
CA ASP A 8 9.84 -1.28 -7.86
C ASP A 8 11.23 -0.74 -7.42
N GLN A 9 11.25 0.42 -6.77
CA GLN A 9 12.47 1.09 -6.30
C GLN A 9 12.69 0.96 -4.78
N THR A 10 12.10 -0.04 -4.12
CA THR A 10 12.24 -0.25 -2.68
C THR A 10 13.32 -1.26 -2.28
N ALA A 11 14.08 -1.78 -3.24
CA ALA A 11 15.18 -2.70 -2.97
C ALA A 11 16.22 -2.08 -2.01
N VAL A 12 16.67 -2.86 -1.03
CA VAL A 12 17.56 -2.39 0.05
C VAL A 12 18.87 -1.83 -0.49
N GLN A 13 19.38 -2.40 -1.59
CA GLN A 13 20.60 -1.96 -2.29
C GLN A 13 20.49 -0.58 -2.98
N LEU A 14 19.30 0.02 -3.08
CA LEU A 14 19.15 1.33 -3.69
C LEU A 14 19.50 2.46 -2.70
N PRO A 15 20.00 3.62 -3.18
CA PRO A 15 20.23 4.79 -2.35
C PRO A 15 18.98 5.20 -1.55
N PRO A 16 19.14 5.72 -0.31
CA PRO A 16 18.02 6.09 0.55
C PRO A 16 16.95 6.96 -0.13
N ASP A 17 17.37 7.96 -0.90
CA ASP A 17 16.45 8.87 -1.61
C ASP A 17 15.56 8.14 -2.62
N ARG A 18 16.12 7.13 -3.31
CA ARG A 18 15.34 6.31 -4.25
C ARG A 18 14.34 5.41 -3.52
N ARG A 19 14.74 4.86 -2.37
CA ARG A 19 13.82 4.06 -1.53
C ARG A 19 12.68 4.91 -0.98
N LEU A 20 12.96 6.15 -0.57
CA LEU A 20 11.94 7.09 -0.10
C LEU A 20 10.92 7.41 -1.20
N ILE A 21 11.41 7.73 -2.41
CA ILE A 21 10.54 7.96 -3.57
C ILE A 21 9.71 6.71 -3.88
N GLY A 22 10.33 5.52 -3.91
CA GLY A 22 9.63 4.25 -4.12
C GLY A 22 8.53 4.00 -3.10
N LYS A 23 8.80 4.29 -1.82
CA LYS A 23 7.83 4.19 -0.72
C LYS A 23 6.66 5.17 -0.87
N GLN A 24 6.92 6.42 -1.29
CA GLN A 24 5.88 7.41 -1.57
C GLN A 24 5.00 6.98 -2.75
N CYS A 25 5.60 6.53 -3.86
CA CYS A 25 4.86 6.02 -5.01
C CYS A 25 3.99 4.81 -4.65
N MET A 26 4.54 3.88 -3.86
CA MET A 26 3.79 2.72 -3.36
C MET A 26 2.60 3.14 -2.51
N GLY A 27 2.78 4.11 -1.61
CA GLY A 27 1.70 4.65 -0.77
C GLY A 27 0.54 5.25 -1.59
N LEU A 28 0.83 6.00 -2.65
CA LEU A 28 -0.22 6.56 -3.53
C LEU A 28 -1.06 5.46 -4.18
N VAL A 29 -0.42 4.42 -4.72
CA VAL A 29 -1.12 3.32 -5.37
C VAL A 29 -1.89 2.47 -4.34
N ASP A 30 -1.34 2.25 -3.16
CA ASP A 30 -2.00 1.49 -2.09
C ASP A 30 -3.22 2.25 -1.54
N LEU A 31 -3.16 3.58 -1.45
CA LEU A 31 -4.31 4.42 -1.07
C LEU A 31 -5.43 4.37 -2.11
N ASP A 32 -5.10 4.48 -3.40
CA ASP A 32 -6.08 4.35 -4.49
C ASP A 32 -6.81 2.99 -4.44
N ARG A 33 -6.05 1.90 -4.25
CA ARG A 33 -6.63 0.55 -4.05
C ARG A 33 -7.50 0.46 -2.79
N SER A 34 -7.10 1.12 -1.71
CA SER A 34 -7.88 1.17 -0.46
C SER A 34 -9.22 1.85 -0.70
N TRP A 35 -9.23 3.02 -1.35
CA TRP A 35 -10.46 3.75 -1.67
C TRP A 35 -11.37 2.97 -2.62
N ALA A 36 -10.80 2.30 -3.62
CA ALA A 36 -11.58 1.45 -4.50
C ALA A 36 -12.31 0.34 -3.72
N ALA A 37 -11.64 -0.32 -2.77
CA ALA A 37 -12.25 -1.34 -1.93
C ALA A 37 -13.28 -0.75 -0.94
N GLU A 38 -13.01 0.42 -0.37
CA GLU A 38 -13.97 1.14 0.50
C GLU A 38 -15.26 1.51 -0.24
N ALA A 39 -15.16 1.94 -1.50
CA ALA A 39 -16.32 2.20 -2.35
C ALA A 39 -17.19 0.95 -2.60
N HIS A 40 -16.63 -0.25 -2.42
CA HIS A 40 -17.33 -1.53 -2.53
C HIS A 40 -17.78 -2.10 -1.18
N GLY A 41 -17.78 -1.27 -0.13
CA GLY A 41 -18.32 -1.64 1.17
C GLY A 41 -17.36 -2.43 2.06
N TYR A 42 -16.05 -2.37 1.80
CA TYR A 42 -15.03 -2.89 2.73
C TYR A 42 -14.55 -1.79 3.67
N SER A 43 -14.22 -2.14 4.91
CA SER A 43 -13.36 -1.32 5.76
C SER A 43 -11.92 -1.73 5.50
N VAL A 44 -11.09 -0.82 4.99
CA VAL A 44 -9.70 -1.15 4.63
C VAL A 44 -8.72 -0.35 5.48
N ARG A 45 -7.58 -0.95 5.82
CA ARG A 45 -6.49 -0.29 6.53
C ARG A 45 -5.18 -0.54 5.80
N VAL A 46 -4.53 0.53 5.38
CA VAL A 46 -3.15 0.49 4.90
C VAL A 46 -2.22 0.52 6.12
N MET A 47 -1.32 -0.46 6.22
CA MET A 47 -0.38 -0.58 7.33
C MET A 47 1.02 -0.97 6.84
N THR A 48 2.04 -0.69 7.63
CA THR A 48 3.42 -1.15 7.37
C THR A 48 3.78 -2.26 8.35
N MET A 49 4.39 -3.33 7.85
CA MET A 49 4.90 -4.43 8.68
C MET A 49 6.01 -3.97 9.62
N GLN A 50 6.09 -4.61 10.77
CA GLN A 50 7.19 -4.46 11.73
C GLN A 50 7.85 -5.82 11.96
N PRO A 51 9.19 -5.94 11.79
CA PRO A 51 10.12 -4.89 11.35
C PRO A 51 9.97 -4.49 9.88
N GLU A 52 10.37 -3.27 9.53
CA GLU A 52 10.31 -2.77 8.15
C GLU A 52 11.15 -3.60 7.15
N SER A 53 12.11 -4.39 7.66
CA SER A 53 13.00 -5.25 6.89
C SER A 53 12.39 -6.60 6.49
N CYS A 54 11.15 -6.91 6.91
CA CYS A 54 10.49 -8.18 6.55
C CYS A 54 10.43 -8.42 5.04
N THR A 55 10.26 -7.38 4.24
CA THR A 55 10.26 -7.46 2.77
C THR A 55 10.43 -6.07 2.17
N PRO A 56 11.00 -5.93 0.95
CA PRO A 56 10.99 -4.67 0.19
C PRO A 56 9.59 -4.09 -0.03
N LYS A 57 8.54 -4.94 0.02
CA LYS A 57 7.14 -4.53 -0.01
C LYS A 57 6.55 -4.67 1.39
N ASN A 58 6.90 -3.74 2.27
CA ASN A 58 6.46 -3.75 3.67
C ASN A 58 5.08 -3.12 3.90
N ASN A 59 4.43 -2.56 2.88
CA ASN A 59 3.04 -2.13 2.95
C ASN A 59 2.07 -3.31 2.76
N MET A 60 1.01 -3.33 3.57
CA MET A 60 -0.12 -4.26 3.44
C MET A 60 -1.44 -3.49 3.46
N LEU A 61 -2.39 -3.94 2.65
CA LEU A 61 -3.79 -3.55 2.76
C LEU A 61 -4.55 -4.67 3.45
N VAL A 62 -5.18 -4.36 4.58
CA VAL A 62 -6.05 -5.31 5.29
C VAL A 62 -7.48 -4.81 5.17
N GLY A 63 -8.31 -5.56 4.45
CA GLY A 63 -9.73 -5.29 4.27
C GLY A 63 -10.60 -6.22 5.12
N ARG A 64 -11.66 -5.68 5.70
CA ARG A 64 -12.76 -6.44 6.31
C ARG A 64 -14.06 -6.06 5.58
N PRO A 65 -14.98 -7.00 5.33
CA PRO A 65 -16.31 -6.65 4.85
C PRO A 65 -16.95 -5.65 5.81
N GLY A 66 -17.58 -4.59 5.30
CA GLY A 66 -18.45 -3.73 6.10
C GLY A 66 -19.71 -4.50 6.50
N GLN A 67 -20.44 -4.01 7.50
CA GLN A 67 -21.63 -4.69 8.07
C GLN A 67 -22.69 -5.11 7.02
N ALA A 68 -22.77 -4.43 5.87
CA ALA A 68 -23.66 -4.77 4.77
C ALA A 68 -23.16 -5.94 3.89
N ALA A 69 -21.86 -6.21 3.88
CA ALA A 69 -21.23 -7.30 3.12
C ALA A 69 -21.13 -8.61 3.92
N GLU A 70 -21.09 -8.54 5.26
CA GLU A 70 -21.16 -9.71 6.15
C GLU A 70 -22.47 -10.51 6.02
N GLN A 71 -23.56 -9.86 5.55
CA GLN A 71 -24.87 -10.49 5.39
C GLN A 71 -25.04 -11.27 4.08
N ARG A 72 -24.01 -11.29 3.21
CA ARG A 72 -24.03 -11.95 1.89
C ARG A 72 -23.17 -13.22 1.80
N VAL A 73 -22.55 -13.64 2.91
CA VAL A 73 -21.69 -14.84 2.99
C VAL A 73 -22.41 -15.95 3.72
#